data_AF-A0A1S0UC93-F1
#
_entry.id   AF-A0A1S0UC93-F1
#
_cell.length_a   1.000
_cell.length_b   1.000
_cell.length_c   1.000
_cell.angle_alpha   90.00
_cell.angle_beta   90.00
_cell.angle_gamma   90.00
#
_symmetry.space_group_name_H-M   'P 1'
#
loop_
_entity.id
_entity.type
_entity.pdbx_description
1 polymer ?
#
loop_
_entity_poly.entity_id
_entity_poly.type
_entity_poly.pdbx_seq_one_letter_code
_entity_poly.pdbx_strand_id
1 'polypeptide(L)'
;MERWHKHIISHHGRILLDVPCRRSIRRHRQYVCKNRGGGEEGKCLVDKTHRNQCRACRLTKCLEIGMNKEAVQHERGPRNSTMRRHIIFYSSPSSAGERSPEFGSESDSSVSCTISEISSTTKDAATRLFFQILHWSKSLIAFACLSPQEQVAAFTSSWGVLFLLSAVENRFLQSSVLANERTINIQMKMKLLSAVSQLEQLRLDSTEYNQLRLLSLIKGRNPQMEQWTAFNFAQHQQITYPCQPLRYISCMVLLETMPQFETILSELYFKQSIGNASMSALVADVLLPKEVRSQRILPNQ
;
A
#
# COMPACT_ATOMS: atom_id res chain seq x y z
N MET A 1 15.66 -50.37 8.88
CA MET A 1 14.44 -49.55 8.73
C MET A 1 14.55 -48.18 9.44
N GLU A 2 15.73 -47.54 9.50
CA GLU A 2 16.07 -46.80 10.73
C GLU A 2 16.66 -45.37 10.62
N ARG A 3 16.52 -44.62 9.52
CA ARG A 3 17.08 -43.25 9.49
C ARG A 3 16.29 -42.18 8.73
N TRP A 4 14.99 -42.38 8.56
CA TRP A 4 14.06 -41.35 8.08
C TRP A 4 13.30 -40.62 9.20
N HIS A 5 13.37 -41.13 10.43
CA HIS A 5 12.60 -40.64 11.56
C HIS A 5 13.11 -39.31 12.18
N LYS A 6 14.31 -38.83 11.84
CA LYS A 6 14.92 -37.70 12.58
C LYS A 6 14.34 -36.31 12.30
N HIS A 7 13.43 -36.14 11.34
CA HIS A 7 12.72 -34.86 11.10
C HIS A 7 11.19 -35.02 11.08
N ILE A 8 10.67 -36.03 11.77
CA ILE A 8 9.23 -36.21 11.97
C ILE A 8 8.94 -35.81 13.42
N ILE A 9 8.66 -34.53 13.66
CA ILE A 9 8.18 -34.08 14.98
C ILE A 9 6.73 -34.53 15.07
N SER A 10 6.47 -35.52 15.93
CA SER A 10 5.13 -35.97 16.29
C SER A 10 4.54 -35.00 17.31
N HIS A 11 3.50 -34.26 16.93
CA HIS A 11 2.55 -33.67 17.88
C HIS A 11 1.18 -34.28 17.56
N HIS A 12 0.61 -35.00 18.53
CA HIS A 12 -0.74 -35.58 18.46
C HIS A 12 -1.01 -36.52 17.27
N GLY A 13 -0.08 -37.43 16.97
CA GLY A 13 -0.36 -38.59 16.09
C GLY A 13 -0.66 -38.25 14.62
N ARG A 14 -0.32 -37.05 14.13
CA ARG A 14 -0.42 -36.68 12.71
C ARG A 14 0.96 -36.39 12.13
N ILE A 15 1.26 -37.06 11.02
CA ILE A 15 2.53 -36.98 10.29
C ILE A 15 2.74 -35.56 9.75
N LEU A 16 3.80 -34.88 10.19
CA LEU A 16 4.15 -33.53 9.71
C LEU A 16 5.11 -33.58 8.50
N LEU A 17 4.75 -32.71 7.54
CA LEU A 17 5.26 -32.45 6.18
C LEU A 17 6.78 -32.52 5.94
N ASP A 18 7.17 -33.15 4.82
CA ASP A 18 8.42 -32.84 4.11
C ASP A 18 8.32 -31.40 3.56
N VAL A 19 9.23 -30.51 3.97
CA VAL A 19 9.24 -29.05 3.66
C VAL A 19 8.91 -28.73 2.18
N PRO A 20 9.35 -29.52 1.18
CA PRO A 20 9.02 -29.27 -0.22
C PRO A 20 7.54 -29.49 -0.58
N CYS A 21 6.86 -30.48 0.03
CA CYS A 21 5.44 -30.73 -0.21
C CYS A 21 4.58 -29.55 0.28
N ARG A 22 4.97 -28.91 1.40
CA ARG A 22 4.29 -27.72 1.97
C ARG A 22 4.18 -26.54 0.99
N ARG A 23 5.22 -26.30 0.17
CA ARG A 23 5.25 -25.19 -0.81
C ARG A 23 4.39 -25.47 -2.04
N SER A 24 4.29 -26.75 -2.43
CA SER A 24 3.49 -27.20 -3.57
C SER A 24 1.99 -27.08 -3.30
N ILE A 25 1.53 -27.44 -2.09
CA ILE A 25 0.12 -27.35 -1.68
C ILE A 25 -0.33 -25.88 -1.58
N ARG A 26 0.45 -25.04 -0.89
CA ARG A 26 0.14 -23.60 -0.72
C ARG A 26 -0.07 -22.87 -2.04
N ARG A 27 0.73 -23.23 -3.04
CA ARG A 27 0.73 -22.56 -4.36
C ARG A 27 -0.13 -23.30 -5.38
N HIS A 28 -0.97 -24.24 -4.96
CA HIS A 28 -1.85 -25.05 -5.81
C HIS A 28 -1.15 -25.57 -7.07
N ARG A 29 0.10 -26.06 -6.93
CA ARG A 29 0.90 -26.46 -8.08
C ARG A 29 0.45 -27.83 -8.59
N GLN A 30 0.04 -27.86 -9.85
CA GLN A 30 -0.21 -29.09 -10.59
C GLN A 30 1.11 -29.58 -11.20
N TYR A 31 1.49 -30.83 -10.93
CA TYR A 31 2.65 -31.47 -11.55
C TYR A 31 2.18 -32.67 -12.35
N VAL A 32 2.76 -32.82 -13.55
CA VAL A 32 2.55 -33.99 -14.40
C VAL A 32 3.83 -34.82 -14.38
N CYS A 33 3.70 -36.13 -14.16
CA CYS A 33 4.82 -37.05 -14.25
C CYS A 33 5.31 -37.12 -15.70
N LYS A 34 6.62 -36.96 -15.92
CA LYS A 34 7.22 -37.01 -17.26
C LYS A 34 7.77 -38.39 -17.64
N ASN A 35 7.71 -39.36 -16.75
CA ASN A 35 8.19 -40.71 -17.04
C ASN A 35 7.16 -41.45 -17.90
N ARG A 36 7.38 -41.47 -19.22
CA ARG A 36 6.58 -42.21 -20.21
C ARG A 36 7.16 -43.57 -20.60
N GLY A 37 8.34 -43.93 -20.07
CA GLY A 37 9.07 -45.14 -20.44
C GLY A 37 9.09 -46.15 -19.31
N GLY A 38 8.29 -47.23 -19.45
CA GLY A 38 8.35 -48.42 -18.61
C GLY A 38 7.11 -48.64 -17.75
N GLY A 39 6.06 -49.24 -18.34
CA GLY A 39 4.97 -50.00 -17.69
C GLY A 39 4.08 -49.33 -16.63
N GLU A 40 4.50 -48.24 -15.99
CA GLU A 40 3.85 -47.64 -14.83
C GLU A 40 3.96 -46.11 -14.88
N GLU A 41 3.19 -45.49 -15.77
CA GLU A 41 3.01 -44.03 -15.74
C GLU A 41 2.58 -43.57 -14.34
N GLY A 42 3.24 -42.55 -13.81
CA GLY A 42 2.91 -41.99 -12.50
C GLY A 42 3.44 -42.75 -11.27
N LYS A 43 4.26 -43.81 -11.42
CA LYS A 43 4.83 -44.57 -10.28
C LYS A 43 6.35 -44.46 -10.11
N CYS A 44 6.92 -43.27 -10.28
CA CYS A 44 8.36 -43.09 -10.00
C CYS A 44 8.71 -43.47 -8.55
N LEU A 45 9.87 -44.12 -8.37
CA LEU A 45 10.39 -44.46 -7.05
C LEU A 45 10.68 -43.19 -6.23
N VAL A 46 10.09 -43.11 -5.03
CA VAL A 46 10.28 -42.00 -4.09
C VAL A 46 10.93 -42.54 -2.81
N ASP A 47 12.26 -42.45 -2.77
CA ASP A 47 13.14 -42.85 -1.65
C ASP A 47 14.05 -41.67 -1.20
N LYS A 48 15.09 -41.94 -0.41
CA LYS A 48 15.91 -40.86 0.18
C LYS A 48 16.74 -40.11 -0.85
N THR A 49 17.28 -40.85 -1.81
CA THR A 49 18.22 -40.37 -2.81
C THR A 49 17.49 -39.78 -4.01
N HIS A 50 16.32 -40.32 -4.36
CA HIS A 50 15.61 -40.05 -5.60
C HIS A 50 14.29 -39.27 -5.43
N ARG A 51 13.89 -38.89 -4.20
CA ARG A 51 12.64 -38.12 -3.96
C ARG A 51 12.48 -36.81 -4.75
N ASN A 52 13.57 -36.23 -5.23
CA ASN A 52 13.54 -34.98 -6.00
C ASN A 52 13.40 -35.19 -7.52
N GLN A 53 13.43 -36.44 -8.00
CA GLN A 53 13.45 -36.78 -9.43
C GLN A 53 12.10 -36.58 -10.10
N CYS A 54 10.99 -36.84 -9.39
CA CYS A 54 9.64 -36.58 -9.89
C CYS A 54 8.80 -35.83 -8.86
N ARG A 55 8.50 -34.56 -9.15
CA ARG A 55 7.66 -33.71 -8.28
C ARG A 55 6.21 -34.20 -8.21
N ALA A 56 5.69 -34.80 -9.28
CA ALA A 56 4.35 -35.35 -9.33
C ALA A 56 4.20 -36.56 -8.39
N CYS A 57 4.98 -37.63 -8.61
CA CYS A 57 4.93 -38.84 -7.77
C CYS A 57 5.26 -38.56 -6.30
N ARG A 58 6.16 -37.61 -6.02
CA ARG A 58 6.44 -37.19 -4.64
C ARG A 58 5.23 -36.56 -3.97
N LEU A 59 4.53 -35.65 -4.67
CA LEU A 59 3.34 -34.99 -4.13
C LEU A 59 2.19 -35.98 -3.95
N THR A 60 1.97 -36.88 -4.91
CA THR A 60 0.97 -37.95 -4.80
C THR A 60 1.23 -38.84 -3.58
N LYS A 61 2.47 -39.33 -3.42
CA LYS A 61 2.85 -40.14 -2.25
C LYS A 61 2.73 -39.37 -0.93
N CYS A 62 3.04 -38.07 -0.91
CA CYS A 62 2.79 -37.19 0.25
C CYS A 62 1.30 -37.18 0.63
N LEU A 63 0.39 -37.11 -0.35
CA LEU A 63 -1.06 -37.10 -0.11
C LEU A 63 -1.58 -38.47 0.35
N GLU A 64 -1.11 -39.56 -0.27
CA GLU A 64 -1.52 -40.94 0.05
C GLU A 64 -1.19 -41.34 1.50
N ILE A 65 -0.05 -40.88 2.04
CA ILE A 65 0.35 -41.17 3.43
C ILE A 65 -0.37 -40.29 4.48
N GLY A 66 -1.44 -39.56 4.09
CA GLY A 66 -2.31 -38.85 5.03
C GLY A 66 -1.85 -37.44 5.41
N MET A 67 -1.17 -36.73 4.50
CA MET A 67 -0.75 -35.35 4.74
C MET A 67 -1.97 -34.41 4.82
N ASN A 68 -2.11 -33.73 5.96
CA ASN A 68 -3.21 -32.79 6.19
C ASN A 68 -3.00 -31.47 5.41
N LYS A 69 -3.78 -31.28 4.34
CA LYS A 69 -3.80 -30.04 3.53
C LYS A 69 -4.12 -28.78 4.35
N GLU A 70 -4.91 -28.91 5.41
CA GLU A 70 -5.36 -27.80 6.26
C GLU A 70 -4.34 -27.43 7.36
N ALA A 71 -3.37 -28.31 7.66
CA ALA A 71 -2.29 -28.02 8.62
C ALA A 71 -1.23 -27.05 8.08
N VAL A 72 -1.38 -26.62 6.82
CA VAL A 72 -0.46 -25.71 6.17
C VAL A 72 -0.78 -24.27 6.57
N GLN A 73 -0.37 -23.89 7.78
CA GLN A 73 -0.46 -22.50 8.27
C GLN A 73 0.06 -21.50 7.23
N HIS A 74 -0.51 -20.30 7.16
CA HIS A 74 -0.02 -19.19 6.32
C HIS A 74 1.45 -18.85 6.67
N GLU A 75 2.19 -18.22 5.76
CA GLU A 75 3.59 -17.86 6.06
C GLU A 75 3.67 -16.99 7.32
N ARG A 76 4.57 -17.33 8.24
CA ARG A 76 5.06 -16.32 9.17
C ARG A 76 5.77 -15.32 8.28
N GLY A 77 5.28 -14.08 8.27
CA GLY A 77 5.89 -12.99 7.50
C GLY A 77 7.38 -12.85 7.77
N PRO A 78 8.09 -12.02 6.99
CA PRO A 78 9.52 -11.81 7.18
C PRO A 78 9.82 -11.54 8.66
N ARG A 79 10.73 -12.29 9.28
CA ARG A 79 11.11 -12.03 10.68
C ARG A 79 11.59 -10.58 10.78
N ASN A 80 10.90 -9.77 11.58
CA ASN A 80 11.16 -8.36 11.90
C ASN A 80 12.59 -8.06 12.42
N SER A 81 13.50 -9.05 12.46
CA SER A 81 14.88 -8.95 12.96
C SER A 81 15.82 -8.16 12.04
N THR A 82 15.48 -7.94 10.77
CA THR A 82 16.31 -7.12 9.88
C THR A 82 16.00 -5.62 10.03
N MET A 83 14.75 -5.24 10.27
CA MET A 83 14.37 -3.83 10.52
C MET A 83 14.75 -3.34 11.92
N ARG A 84 14.66 -4.19 12.96
CA ARG A 84 15.03 -3.78 14.33
C ARG A 84 16.51 -3.48 14.51
N ARG A 85 17.38 -4.08 13.69
CA ARG A 85 18.84 -3.87 13.77
C ARG A 85 19.26 -2.49 13.23
N HIS A 86 18.46 -1.88 12.36
CA HIS A 86 18.70 -0.52 11.87
C HIS A 86 18.18 0.57 12.83
N ILE A 87 17.30 0.23 13.77
CA ILE A 87 16.68 1.20 14.71
C ILE A 87 17.57 1.44 15.96
N ILE A 88 18.50 0.52 16.27
CA ILE A 88 19.36 0.61 17.46
C ILE A 88 20.54 1.59 17.29
N PHE A 89 20.83 2.06 16.07
CA PHE A 89 21.97 2.96 15.81
C PHE A 89 21.68 4.46 16.03
N TYR A 90 20.43 4.87 16.23
CA TYR A 90 20.05 6.30 16.33
C TYR A 90 19.21 6.66 17.55
N SER A 91 19.18 5.85 18.60
CA SER A 91 18.44 6.20 19.82
C SER A 91 19.32 6.08 21.05
N SER A 92 19.84 7.23 21.50
CA SER A 92 20.17 7.44 22.91
C SER A 92 18.98 8.10 23.63
N PRO A 93 18.82 7.87 24.94
CA PRO A 93 17.55 7.99 25.63
C PRO A 93 17.41 9.32 26.38
N SER A 94 16.21 9.90 26.37
CA SER A 94 15.81 10.93 27.33
C SER A 94 14.38 10.71 27.83
N SER A 95 14.32 10.38 29.13
CA SER A 95 13.35 10.78 30.16
C SER A 95 11.83 10.67 29.92
N ALA A 96 11.26 9.62 30.54
CA ALA A 96 10.20 9.63 31.56
C ALA A 96 9.10 10.71 31.56
N GLY A 97 7.85 10.25 31.67
CA GLY A 97 6.69 11.04 32.12
C GLY A 97 5.36 10.33 31.91
N GLU A 98 4.89 9.61 32.93
CA GLU A 98 3.59 8.96 33.05
C GLU A 98 2.39 9.90 32.86
N ARG A 99 1.27 9.37 32.33
CA ARG A 99 -0.02 9.16 33.04
C ARG A 99 -1.15 8.83 32.06
N SER A 100 -1.80 7.68 32.27
CA SER A 100 -3.20 7.45 31.87
C SER A 100 -4.14 8.20 32.84
N PRO A 101 -5.44 8.37 32.51
CA PRO A 101 -6.43 7.40 32.99
C PRO A 101 -7.65 7.17 32.06
N GLU A 102 -8.59 6.43 32.63
CA GLU A 102 -9.64 5.52 32.15
C GLU A 102 -10.95 6.11 31.59
N PHE A 103 -11.64 5.23 30.83
CA PHE A 103 -13.05 4.79 30.93
C PHE A 103 -14.18 5.79 31.28
N GLY A 104 -15.18 5.85 30.40
CA GLY A 104 -16.52 6.38 30.69
C GLY A 104 -17.49 6.00 29.56
N SER A 105 -18.46 5.14 29.86
CA SER A 105 -19.60 4.78 29.02
C SER A 105 -20.73 5.80 29.12
N GLU A 106 -21.81 5.57 28.35
CA GLU A 106 -23.11 6.28 28.28
C GLU A 106 -23.18 7.32 27.15
N SER A 107 -24.23 7.46 26.34
CA SER A 107 -25.48 6.73 26.11
C SER A 107 -26.07 7.28 24.80
N ASP A 108 -26.96 6.50 24.19
CA ASP A 108 -27.76 6.82 23.01
C ASP A 108 -28.42 8.21 23.09
N SER A 109 -28.20 9.04 22.07
CA SER A 109 -29.17 10.09 21.70
C SER A 109 -29.10 10.33 20.20
N SER A 110 -30.23 10.07 19.56
CA SER A 110 -30.54 10.37 18.17
C SER A 110 -30.38 11.86 17.90
N VAL A 111 -29.27 12.26 17.29
CA VAL A 111 -29.07 13.62 16.78
C VAL A 111 -29.38 13.63 15.29
N SER A 112 -30.48 14.28 14.94
CA SER A 112 -30.77 14.70 13.56
C SER A 112 -29.77 15.79 13.18
N CYS A 113 -28.57 15.41 12.72
CA CYS A 113 -27.55 16.35 12.28
C CYS A 113 -28.01 17.08 11.02
N THR A 114 -27.98 18.41 11.09
CA THR A 114 -28.25 19.28 9.95
C THR A 114 -27.15 19.09 8.88
N ILE A 115 -27.54 19.03 7.61
CA ILE A 115 -26.64 18.81 6.45
C ILE A 115 -25.47 19.83 6.41
N SER A 116 -25.66 21.01 7.00
CA SER A 116 -24.67 22.07 7.15
C SER A 116 -23.48 21.71 8.06
N GLU A 117 -23.72 21.01 9.17
CA GLU A 117 -22.68 20.64 10.14
C GLU A 117 -21.82 19.47 9.64
N ILE A 118 -22.40 18.55 8.86
CA ILE A 118 -21.67 17.46 8.22
C ILE A 118 -20.69 17.99 7.16
N SER A 119 -21.04 19.08 6.47
CA SER A 119 -20.19 19.67 5.44
C SER A 119 -18.93 20.34 6.02
N SER A 120 -19.02 21.00 7.18
CA SER A 120 -17.86 21.61 7.84
C SER A 120 -16.93 20.55 8.43
N THR A 121 -17.47 19.50 9.07
CA THR A 121 -16.65 18.40 9.61
C THR A 121 -15.88 17.64 8.52
N THR A 122 -16.48 17.48 7.35
CA THR A 122 -15.85 16.79 6.20
C THR A 122 -14.68 17.60 5.62
N LYS A 123 -14.82 18.94 5.57
CA LYS A 123 -13.76 19.84 5.06
C LYS A 123 -12.60 19.99 6.04
N ASP A 124 -12.91 20.00 7.34
CA ASP A 124 -11.88 19.95 8.39
C ASP A 124 -11.10 18.63 8.34
N ALA A 125 -11.80 17.50 8.13
CA ALA A 125 -11.16 16.21 7.93
C ALA A 125 -10.26 16.17 6.68
N ALA A 126 -10.70 16.75 5.56
CA ALA A 126 -9.89 16.89 4.35
C ALA A 126 -8.61 17.71 4.61
N THR A 127 -8.73 18.81 5.35
CA THR A 127 -7.60 19.67 5.73
C THR A 127 -6.60 18.91 6.61
N ARG A 128 -7.08 18.14 7.60
CA ARG A 128 -6.22 17.29 8.45
C ARG A 128 -5.49 16.24 7.62
N LEU A 129 -6.19 15.57 6.70
CA LEU A 129 -5.60 14.58 5.81
C LEU A 129 -4.51 15.22 4.92
N PHE A 130 -4.75 16.43 4.41
CA PHE A 130 -3.76 17.17 3.63
C PHE A 130 -2.47 17.43 4.42
N PHE A 131 -2.57 17.89 5.67
CA PHE A 131 -1.40 18.10 6.52
C PHE A 131 -0.69 16.81 6.90
N GLN A 132 -1.41 15.70 7.06
CA GLN A 132 -0.80 14.37 7.26
C GLN A 132 0.03 13.96 6.05
N ILE A 133 -0.46 14.19 4.83
CA ILE A 133 0.28 13.92 3.59
C ILE A 133 1.54 14.79 3.52
N LEU A 134 1.44 16.07 3.87
CA LEU A 134 2.57 17.00 3.87
C LEU A 134 3.63 16.61 4.91
N HIS A 135 3.20 16.18 6.09
CA HIS A 135 4.12 15.66 7.11
C HIS A 135 4.79 14.36 6.65
N TRP A 136 4.01 13.45 6.07
CA TRP A 136 4.53 12.22 5.48
C TRP A 136 5.57 12.51 4.39
N SER A 137 5.32 13.45 3.47
CA SER A 137 6.28 13.76 2.41
C SER A 137 7.62 14.26 2.97
N LYS A 138 7.60 15.10 4.01
CA LYS A 138 8.82 15.56 4.71
C LYS A 138 9.63 14.42 5.34
N SER A 139 8.97 13.31 5.72
CA SER A 139 9.65 12.16 6.31
C SER A 139 10.38 11.28 5.29
N LEU A 140 10.14 11.46 3.99
CA LEU A 140 10.77 10.67 2.93
C LEU A 140 12.14 11.24 2.59
N ILE A 141 13.18 10.40 2.68
CA ILE A 141 14.55 10.79 2.32
C ILE A 141 14.63 11.33 0.87
N ALA A 142 13.95 10.67 -0.07
CA ALA A 142 13.93 11.09 -1.47
C ALA A 142 13.35 12.50 -1.68
N PHE A 143 12.46 12.95 -0.79
CA PHE A 143 11.90 14.30 -0.80
C PHE A 143 12.74 15.28 0.01
N ALA A 144 13.21 14.88 1.20
CA ALA A 144 14.03 15.69 2.08
C ALA A 144 15.37 16.10 1.45
N CYS A 145 15.91 15.29 0.54
CA CYS A 145 17.14 15.60 -0.20
C CYS A 145 16.95 16.62 -1.35
N LEU A 146 15.72 16.98 -1.72
CA LEU A 146 15.45 18.01 -2.72
C LEU A 146 15.70 19.41 -2.13
N SER A 147 16.07 20.38 -2.98
CA SER A 147 16.13 21.78 -2.54
C SER A 147 14.75 22.29 -2.10
N PRO A 148 14.65 23.30 -1.20
CA PRO A 148 13.35 23.81 -0.74
C PRO A 148 12.40 24.23 -1.88
N GLN A 149 12.95 24.80 -2.95
CA GLN A 149 12.19 25.19 -4.14
C GLN A 149 11.68 23.97 -4.91
N GLU A 150 12.51 22.93 -5.06
CA GLU A 150 12.10 21.67 -5.68
C GLU A 150 11.08 20.92 -4.81
N GLN A 151 11.17 20.99 -3.48
CA GLN A 151 10.17 20.42 -2.57
C GLN A 151 8.80 21.07 -2.76
N VAL A 152 8.76 22.42 -2.83
CA VAL A 152 7.52 23.16 -3.13
C VAL A 152 6.99 22.78 -4.51
N ALA A 153 7.83 22.76 -5.54
CA ALA A 153 7.42 22.38 -6.89
C ALA A 153 6.92 20.92 -6.96
N ALA A 154 7.60 19.99 -6.29
CA ALA A 154 7.23 18.59 -6.16
C ALA A 154 5.84 18.41 -5.58
N PHE A 155 5.64 18.94 -4.39
CA PHE A 155 4.38 18.80 -3.70
C PHE A 155 3.26 19.54 -4.44
N THR A 156 3.51 20.76 -4.93
CA THR A 156 2.52 21.55 -5.67
C THR A 156 2.08 20.85 -6.97
N SER A 157 2.96 20.16 -7.68
CA SER A 157 2.57 19.43 -8.90
C SER A 157 1.84 18.10 -8.66
N SER A 158 1.86 17.59 -7.42
CA SER A 158 1.39 16.24 -7.09
C SER A 158 0.34 16.19 -6.00
N TRP A 159 0.01 17.31 -5.35
CA TRP A 159 -0.87 17.33 -4.17
C TRP A 159 -2.24 16.73 -4.45
N GLY A 160 -2.83 16.97 -5.63
CA GLY A 160 -4.13 16.41 -6.01
C GLY A 160 -4.10 14.88 -6.09
N VAL A 161 -3.04 14.33 -6.67
CA VAL A 161 -2.79 12.88 -6.77
C VAL A 161 -2.57 12.28 -5.39
N LEU A 162 -1.72 12.91 -4.57
CA LEU A 162 -1.43 12.48 -3.21
C LEU A 162 -2.68 12.49 -2.33
N PHE A 163 -3.49 13.55 -2.44
CA PHE A 163 -4.76 13.67 -1.71
C PHE A 163 -5.74 12.60 -2.14
N LEU A 164 -5.95 12.41 -3.44
CA LEU A 164 -6.86 11.39 -3.96
C LEU A 164 -6.49 9.98 -3.48
N LEU A 165 -5.23 9.58 -3.62
CA LEU A 165 -4.74 8.27 -3.16
C LEU A 165 -4.95 8.09 -1.65
N SER A 166 -4.70 9.14 -0.86
CA SER A 166 -4.86 9.10 0.60
C SER A 166 -6.31 9.10 1.03
N ALA A 167 -7.16 9.84 0.33
CA ALA A 167 -8.59 9.91 0.58
C ALA A 167 -9.26 8.54 0.34
N VAL A 168 -8.87 7.85 -0.74
CA VAL A 168 -9.40 6.51 -1.05
C VAL A 168 -8.85 5.44 -0.10
N GLU A 169 -7.56 5.50 0.27
CA GLU A 169 -6.98 4.56 1.25
C GLU A 169 -7.66 4.69 2.63
N ASN A 170 -7.86 5.91 3.12
CA ASN A 170 -8.50 6.19 4.40
C ASN A 170 -10.03 6.06 4.38
N ARG A 171 -10.62 5.63 3.25
CA ARG A 171 -12.08 5.57 3.04
C ARG A 171 -12.79 6.91 3.25
N PHE A 172 -12.05 8.01 3.20
CA PHE A 172 -12.59 9.37 3.26
C PHE A 172 -13.37 9.69 1.97
N LEU A 173 -12.86 9.23 0.83
CA LEU A 173 -13.50 9.38 -0.47
C LEU A 173 -13.84 8.01 -1.03
N GLN A 174 -15.14 7.79 -1.27
CA GLN A 174 -15.69 6.57 -1.84
C GLN A 174 -16.57 6.89 -3.05
N SER A 175 -16.67 5.95 -3.99
CA SER A 175 -17.51 6.13 -5.18
C SER A 175 -18.98 6.38 -4.83
N SER A 176 -19.51 5.71 -3.81
CA SER A 176 -20.88 5.89 -3.30
C SER A 176 -21.15 7.30 -2.78
N VAL A 177 -20.22 7.87 -2.02
CA VAL A 177 -20.31 9.23 -1.46
C VAL A 177 -20.23 10.24 -2.59
N LEU A 178 -19.23 10.10 -3.47
CA LEU A 178 -19.02 11.03 -4.58
C LEU A 178 -20.20 11.04 -5.56
N ALA A 179 -20.91 9.92 -5.75
CA ALA A 179 -22.09 9.87 -6.61
C ALA A 179 -23.18 10.87 -6.17
N ASN A 180 -23.34 11.08 -4.86
CA ASN A 180 -24.37 11.95 -4.29
C ASN A 180 -23.96 13.44 -4.19
N GLU A 181 -22.68 13.74 -4.38
CA GLU A 181 -22.13 15.09 -4.18
C GLU A 181 -22.62 16.07 -5.27
N ARG A 182 -23.05 17.28 -4.90
CA ARG A 182 -23.51 18.28 -5.88
C ARG A 182 -22.33 19.11 -6.40
N THR A 183 -22.11 19.12 -7.71
CA THR A 183 -21.02 19.89 -8.35
C THR A 183 -21.47 20.53 -9.65
N ILE A 184 -20.91 21.69 -9.97
CA ILE A 184 -21.16 22.39 -11.24
C ILE A 184 -20.54 21.62 -12.42
N ASN A 185 -19.34 21.05 -12.24
CA ASN A 185 -18.63 20.32 -13.30
C ASN A 185 -18.97 18.82 -13.30
N ILE A 186 -20.15 18.48 -13.83
CA ILE A 186 -20.66 17.09 -13.89
C ILE A 186 -19.72 16.18 -14.70
N GLN A 187 -19.14 16.68 -15.79
CA GLN A 187 -18.24 15.88 -16.63
C GLN A 187 -16.97 15.45 -15.87
N MET A 188 -16.30 16.39 -15.18
CA MET A 188 -15.13 16.05 -14.36
C MET A 188 -15.50 15.20 -13.15
N LYS A 189 -16.67 15.44 -12.54
CA LYS A 189 -17.20 14.57 -11.47
C LYS A 189 -17.32 13.12 -11.93
N MET A 190 -17.88 12.87 -13.12
CA MET A 190 -18.03 11.52 -13.64
C MET A 190 -16.68 10.85 -13.95
N LYS A 191 -15.70 11.60 -14.46
CA LYS A 191 -14.33 11.09 -14.65
C LYS A 191 -13.67 10.74 -13.32
N LEU A 192 -13.80 11.61 -12.31
CA LEU A 192 -13.28 11.37 -10.97
C LEU A 192 -13.95 10.14 -10.34
N LEU A 193 -15.28 10.02 -10.46
CA LEU A 193 -16.05 8.88 -9.97
C LEU A 193 -15.58 7.56 -10.60
N SER A 194 -15.34 7.57 -11.92
CA SER A 194 -14.78 6.41 -12.63
C SER A 194 -13.39 6.04 -12.09
N ALA A 195 -12.50 7.01 -11.93
CA ALA A 195 -11.15 6.79 -11.41
C ALA A 195 -11.15 6.24 -9.96
N VAL A 196 -12.02 6.77 -9.11
CA VAL A 196 -12.21 6.31 -7.72
C VAL A 196 -12.74 4.89 -7.69
N SER A 197 -13.75 4.58 -8.50
CA SER A 197 -14.30 3.23 -8.63
C SER A 197 -13.25 2.22 -9.10
N GLN A 198 -12.39 2.60 -10.06
CA GLN A 198 -11.26 1.78 -10.50
C GLN A 198 -10.24 1.54 -9.38
N LEU A 199 -9.87 2.57 -8.60
CA LEU A 199 -8.99 2.41 -7.42
C LEU A 199 -9.59 1.44 -6.39
N GLU A 200 -10.88 1.56 -6.11
CA GLU A 200 -11.59 0.67 -5.18
C GLU A 200 -11.61 -0.78 -5.66
N GLN A 201 -11.84 -1.01 -6.96
CA GLN A 201 -11.83 -2.33 -7.58
C GLN A 201 -10.45 -2.98 -7.54
N LEU A 202 -9.39 -2.19 -7.71
CA LEU A 202 -8.02 -2.69 -7.60
C LEU A 202 -7.72 -3.19 -6.17
N ARG A 203 -8.39 -2.68 -5.13
CA ARG A 203 -8.13 -3.08 -3.74
C ARG A 203 -6.63 -3.08 -3.41
N LEU A 204 -6.00 -1.92 -3.61
CA LEU A 204 -4.58 -1.74 -3.36
C LEU A 204 -4.26 -1.97 -1.88
N ASP A 205 -3.13 -2.62 -1.59
CA ASP A 205 -2.58 -2.69 -0.25
C ASP A 205 -1.84 -1.39 0.13
N SER A 206 -1.51 -1.22 1.42
CA SER A 206 -0.82 -0.01 1.90
C SER A 206 0.58 0.17 1.30
N THR A 207 1.26 -0.90 0.91
CA THR A 207 2.55 -0.82 0.21
C THR A 207 2.34 -0.22 -1.18
N GLU A 208 1.33 -0.68 -1.90
CA GLU A 208 0.99 -0.19 -3.24
C GLU A 208 0.59 1.29 -3.22
N TYR A 209 -0.26 1.72 -2.27
CA TYR A 209 -0.59 3.13 -2.10
C TYR A 209 0.65 3.98 -1.83
N ASN A 210 1.55 3.52 -0.95
CA ASN A 210 2.78 4.25 -0.63
C ASN A 210 3.73 4.35 -1.83
N GLN A 211 3.86 3.29 -2.64
CA GLN A 211 4.67 3.31 -3.86
C GLN A 211 4.09 4.29 -4.89
N LEU A 212 2.76 4.31 -5.08
CA LEU A 212 2.12 5.26 -6.00
C LEU A 212 2.29 6.71 -5.55
N ARG A 213 2.12 6.99 -4.25
CA ARG A 213 2.39 8.34 -3.72
C ARG A 213 3.84 8.75 -3.93
N LEU A 214 4.79 7.86 -3.62
CA LEU A 214 6.21 8.13 -3.80
C LEU A 214 6.52 8.42 -5.28
N LEU A 215 6.06 7.58 -6.21
CA LEU A 215 6.20 7.78 -7.65
C LEU A 215 5.65 9.13 -8.09
N SER A 216 4.44 9.51 -7.62
CA SER A 216 3.85 10.80 -7.96
C SER A 216 4.66 12.00 -7.46
N LEU A 217 5.29 11.87 -6.28
CA LEU A 217 6.03 12.94 -5.62
C LEU A 217 7.40 13.18 -6.27
N ILE A 218 8.10 12.11 -6.67
CA ILE A 218 9.45 12.18 -7.23
C ILE A 218 9.49 12.24 -8.76
N LYS A 219 8.33 12.14 -9.43
CA LYS A 219 8.20 12.11 -10.90
C LYS A 219 9.01 13.23 -11.55
N GLY A 220 9.94 12.90 -12.43
CA GLY A 220 10.76 13.85 -13.19
C GLY A 220 11.83 14.61 -12.39
N ARG A 221 12.05 14.28 -11.10
CA ARG A 221 13.05 14.96 -10.23
C ARG A 221 14.27 14.12 -9.97
N ASN A 222 14.07 12.82 -9.82
CA ASN A 222 15.15 11.85 -9.65
C ASN A 222 14.87 10.62 -10.52
N PRO A 223 15.31 10.61 -11.79
CA PRO A 223 15.00 9.54 -12.73
C PRO A 223 15.44 8.16 -12.24
N GLN A 224 16.59 8.08 -11.57
CA GLN A 224 17.11 6.82 -11.04
C GLN A 224 16.22 6.28 -9.91
N MET A 225 15.84 7.14 -8.95
CA MET A 225 14.95 6.74 -7.87
C MET A 225 13.54 6.40 -8.39
N GLU A 226 13.04 7.15 -9.37
CA GLU A 226 11.76 6.90 -10.02
C GLU A 226 11.72 5.51 -10.67
N GLN A 227 12.73 5.19 -11.50
CA GLN A 227 12.86 3.88 -12.13
C GLN A 227 12.96 2.75 -11.10
N TRP A 228 13.76 2.95 -10.04
CA TRP A 228 13.93 1.94 -8.99
C TRP A 228 12.63 1.71 -8.20
N THR A 229 11.90 2.78 -7.89
CA THR A 229 10.59 2.72 -7.22
C THR A 229 9.57 2.00 -8.12
N ALA A 230 9.53 2.34 -9.40
CA ALA A 230 8.63 1.70 -10.38
C ALA A 230 8.92 0.20 -10.52
N PHE A 231 10.20 -0.18 -10.60
CA PHE A 231 10.62 -1.57 -10.65
C PHE A 231 10.20 -2.34 -9.38
N ASN A 232 10.48 -1.80 -8.20
CA ASN A 232 10.09 -2.43 -6.93
C ASN A 232 8.58 -2.57 -6.79
N PHE A 233 7.82 -1.58 -7.25
CA PHE A 233 6.37 -1.63 -7.26
C PHE A 233 5.86 -2.76 -8.17
N ALA A 234 6.36 -2.86 -9.40
CA ALA A 234 6.02 -3.95 -10.31
C ALA A 234 6.39 -5.32 -9.73
N GLN A 235 7.58 -5.43 -9.12
CA GLN A 235 8.05 -6.68 -8.51
C GLN A 235 7.18 -7.08 -7.31
N HIS A 236 6.82 -6.15 -6.43
CA HIS A 236 5.91 -6.38 -5.31
C HIS A 236 4.58 -6.95 -5.81
N GLN A 237 3.99 -6.33 -6.83
CA GLN A 237 2.73 -6.80 -7.39
C GLN A 237 2.82 -8.17 -8.04
N GLN A 238 3.91 -8.49 -8.75
CA GLN A 238 4.11 -9.82 -9.33
C GLN A 238 4.25 -10.91 -8.26
N ILE A 239 4.87 -10.60 -7.13
CA ILE A 239 5.07 -11.55 -6.03
C ILE A 239 3.79 -11.73 -5.22
N THR A 240 3.12 -10.63 -4.88
CA THR A 240 1.95 -10.61 -3.98
C THR A 240 0.67 -10.97 -4.72
N TYR A 241 0.53 -10.55 -5.98
CA TYR A 241 -0.67 -10.72 -6.81
C TYR A 241 -0.37 -11.39 -8.17
N PRO A 242 0.19 -12.62 -8.18
CA PRO A 242 0.61 -13.30 -9.42
C PRO A 242 -0.53 -13.58 -10.40
N CYS A 243 -1.79 -13.60 -9.93
CA CYS A 243 -2.98 -13.81 -10.76
C CYS A 243 -3.47 -12.53 -11.45
N GLN A 244 -2.83 -11.38 -11.22
CA GLN A 244 -3.23 -10.09 -11.78
C GLN A 244 -2.06 -9.44 -12.56
N PRO A 245 -1.66 -9.99 -13.72
CA PRO A 245 -0.46 -9.56 -14.43
C PRO A 245 -0.53 -8.11 -14.95
N LEU A 246 -1.73 -7.59 -15.17
CA LEU A 246 -1.96 -6.23 -15.67
C LEU A 246 -2.09 -5.18 -14.57
N ARG A 247 -2.03 -5.58 -13.29
CA ARG A 247 -2.27 -4.69 -12.14
C ARG A 247 -1.36 -3.47 -12.14
N TYR A 248 -0.08 -3.65 -12.45
CA TYR A 248 0.90 -2.56 -12.56
C TYR A 248 0.50 -1.56 -13.64
N ILE A 249 0.16 -2.05 -14.82
CA ILE A 249 -0.23 -1.21 -15.96
C ILE A 249 -1.51 -0.43 -15.60
N SER A 250 -2.51 -1.09 -15.02
CA SER A 250 -3.73 -0.43 -14.57
C SER A 250 -3.45 0.68 -13.55
N CYS A 251 -2.54 0.46 -12.60
CA CYS A 251 -2.14 1.48 -11.63
C CYS A 251 -1.42 2.67 -12.30
N MET A 252 -0.51 2.41 -13.24
CA MET A 252 0.25 3.46 -13.92
C MET A 252 -0.64 4.32 -14.84
N VAL A 253 -1.52 3.69 -15.63
CA VAL A 253 -2.50 4.39 -16.46
C VAL A 253 -3.39 5.27 -15.59
N LEU A 254 -3.87 4.73 -14.47
CA LEU A 254 -4.72 5.49 -13.56
C LEU A 254 -3.95 6.67 -12.96
N LEU A 255 -2.72 6.46 -12.50
CA LEU A 255 -1.85 7.50 -11.94
C LEU A 255 -1.62 8.66 -12.92
N GLU A 256 -1.47 8.38 -14.22
CA GLU A 256 -1.32 9.41 -15.26
C GLU A 256 -2.57 10.27 -15.48
N THR A 257 -3.75 9.71 -15.22
CA THR A 257 -5.02 10.44 -15.35
C THR A 257 -5.36 11.32 -14.15
N MET A 258 -4.80 11.04 -12.96
CA MET A 258 -5.16 11.71 -11.71
C MET A 258 -4.89 13.23 -11.65
N PRO A 259 -3.82 13.78 -12.27
CA PRO A 259 -3.55 15.22 -12.20
C PRO A 259 -4.69 16.11 -12.72
N GLN A 260 -5.52 15.61 -13.64
CA GLN A 260 -6.65 16.37 -14.18
C GLN A 260 -7.75 16.67 -13.13
N PHE A 261 -7.72 15.99 -11.97
CA PHE A 261 -8.73 16.13 -10.91
C PHE A 261 -8.39 17.19 -9.86
N GLU A 262 -7.25 17.87 -9.98
CA GLU A 262 -6.80 18.86 -9.00
C GLU A 262 -7.85 19.95 -8.73
N THR A 263 -8.41 20.53 -9.79
CA THR A 263 -9.39 21.62 -9.70
C THR A 263 -10.67 21.19 -8.99
N ILE A 264 -11.23 20.02 -9.35
CA ILE A 264 -12.47 19.53 -8.74
C ILE A 264 -12.26 19.13 -7.27
N LEU A 265 -11.10 18.57 -6.92
CA LEU A 265 -10.76 18.27 -5.53
C LEU A 265 -10.64 19.54 -4.67
N SER A 266 -10.02 20.59 -5.23
CA SER A 266 -9.92 21.90 -4.59
C SER A 266 -11.31 22.50 -4.33
N GLU A 267 -12.18 22.49 -5.34
CA GLU A 267 -13.55 23.01 -5.23
C GLU A 267 -14.39 22.27 -4.19
N LEU A 268 -14.30 20.93 -4.16
CA LEU A 268 -15.08 20.09 -3.26
C LEU A 268 -14.66 20.22 -1.79
N TYR A 269 -13.35 20.20 -1.53
CA TYR A 269 -12.84 19.97 -0.18
C TYR A 269 -12.09 21.15 0.44
N PHE A 270 -11.57 22.09 -0.35
CA PHE A 270 -10.62 23.10 0.15
C PHE A 270 -11.04 24.55 -0.08
N LYS A 271 -11.87 24.84 -1.08
CA LYS A 271 -12.25 26.21 -1.45
C LYS A 271 -12.88 27.01 -0.31
N GLN A 272 -13.65 26.36 0.56
CA GLN A 272 -14.24 27.05 1.71
C GLN A 272 -13.25 27.27 2.87
N SER A 273 -12.31 26.34 3.07
CA SER A 273 -11.33 26.42 4.16
C SER A 273 -10.17 27.38 3.85
N ILE A 274 -9.80 27.52 2.58
CA ILE A 274 -8.64 28.31 2.13
C ILE A 274 -9.08 29.65 1.50
N GLY A 275 -10.37 29.79 1.17
CA GLY A 275 -10.92 30.99 0.54
C GLY A 275 -10.35 31.20 -0.86
N ASN A 276 -9.75 32.37 -1.09
CA ASN A 276 -9.16 32.75 -2.38
C ASN A 276 -7.70 32.31 -2.54
N ALA A 277 -7.06 31.77 -1.50
CA ALA A 277 -5.69 31.28 -1.61
C ALA A 277 -5.63 29.94 -2.36
N SER A 278 -4.56 29.72 -3.13
CA SER A 278 -4.36 28.47 -3.86
C SER A 278 -3.69 27.42 -2.97
N MET A 279 -3.91 26.15 -3.28
CA MET A 279 -3.18 25.04 -2.64
C MET A 279 -1.66 25.21 -2.79
N SER A 280 -1.20 25.73 -3.93
CA SER A 280 0.20 26.08 -4.18
C SER A 280 0.74 27.12 -3.20
N ALA A 281 -0.05 28.17 -2.90
CA ALA A 281 0.33 29.19 -1.93
C ALA A 281 0.42 28.61 -0.52
N LEU A 282 -0.56 27.79 -0.12
CA LEU A 282 -0.54 27.09 1.17
C LEU A 282 0.70 26.19 1.30
N VAL A 283 1.03 25.42 0.26
CA VAL A 283 2.21 24.55 0.24
C VAL A 283 3.50 25.37 0.37
N ALA A 284 3.62 26.46 -0.39
CA ALA A 284 4.78 27.35 -0.28
C ALA A 284 4.91 27.93 1.13
N ASP A 285 3.82 28.34 1.75
CA ASP A 285 3.80 28.89 3.12
C ASP A 285 4.12 27.85 4.19
N VAL A 286 3.94 26.55 3.93
CA VAL A 286 4.22 25.49 4.91
C VAL A 286 5.61 24.88 4.71
N LEU A 287 6.13 24.90 3.49
CA LEU A 287 7.43 24.30 3.14
C LEU A 287 8.59 25.32 3.14
N LEU A 288 8.35 26.60 2.84
CA LEU A 288 9.42 27.60 2.84
C LEU A 288 9.68 28.15 4.26
N PRO A 289 10.96 28.22 4.69
CA PRO A 289 11.36 28.93 5.91
C PRO A 289 10.84 30.38 5.91
N LYS A 290 10.58 30.94 7.10
CA LYS A 290 10.02 32.29 7.23
C LYS A 290 10.95 33.36 6.65
N GLU A 291 12.27 33.14 6.66
CA GLU A 291 13.26 34.12 6.19
C GLU A 291 13.20 34.36 4.66
N VAL A 292 12.73 33.39 3.86
CA VAL A 292 12.61 33.50 2.40
C VAL A 292 11.30 34.20 1.98
N ARG A 293 10.31 34.29 2.88
CA ARG A 293 9.01 34.94 2.60
C ARG A 293 9.14 36.46 2.48
N SER A 294 10.09 37.05 3.21
CA SER A 294 10.33 38.49 3.24
C SER A 294 11.01 39.04 1.97
N GLN A 295 11.63 38.19 1.15
CA GLN A 295 12.27 38.62 -0.11
C GLN A 295 11.30 38.80 -1.28
N ARG A 296 10.03 38.37 -1.15
CA ARG A 296 8.98 38.59 -2.17
C ARG A 296 8.22 39.92 -2.02
N ILE A 297 8.50 40.72 -0.99
CA ILE A 297 7.75 41.96 -0.67
C ILE A 297 8.49 43.24 -1.09
N LEU A 298 9.73 43.16 -1.59
CA LEU A 298 10.38 44.35 -2.16
C LEU A 298 10.09 44.42 -3.67
N PRO A 299 9.26 45.37 -4.14
CA PRO A 299 9.23 45.69 -5.55
C PRO A 299 10.62 46.19 -5.95
N ASN A 300 11.15 45.69 -7.06
CA ASN A 300 12.34 46.25 -7.70
C ASN A 300 12.18 47.77 -7.80
N GLN A 301 13.01 48.50 -7.07
CA GLN A 301 13.31 49.91 -7.36
C GLN A 301 14.27 49.97 -8.54
#